data_AF-A0A401WB28-F1
#
_entry.id   AF-A0A401WB28-F1
#
_cell.length_a   1.000
_cell.length_b   1.000
_cell.length_c   1.000
_cell.angle_alpha   90.00
_cell.angle_beta   90.00
_cell.angle_gamma   90.00
#
_symmetry.space_group_name_H-M   'P 1'
#
loop_
_entity.id
_entity.type
_entity.pdbx_description
1 polymer ?
#
loop_
_entity_poly.entity_id
_entity_poly.type
_entity_poly.pdbx_seq_one_letter_code
_entity_poly.pdbx_strand_id
1 'polypeptide(L)' 'MPAITVELTEEELAGLRAEAEKSGLSVERLAYGIVRGGVARRRQQRRTAECQARSGDTGPFGTGHVAPE' A
#
# COMPACT_ATOMS: atom_id res chain seq x y z
N MET A 1 -2.27 -21.41 0.99
CA MET A 1 -1.74 -20.02 1.05
C MET A 1 -0.54 -20.01 1.97
N PRO A 2 0.48 -19.16 1.74
CA PRO A 2 1.56 -19.01 2.70
C PRO A 2 1.00 -18.51 4.04
N ALA A 3 1.43 -19.15 5.13
CA ALA A 3 1.15 -18.69 6.48
C ALA A 3 2.24 -17.70 6.92
N ILE A 4 1.84 -16.69 7.66
CA ILE A 4 2.73 -15.69 8.25
C ILE A 4 2.43 -15.60 9.74
N THR A 5 3.48 -15.72 10.55
CA THR A 5 3.42 -15.53 11.99
C THR A 5 3.86 -14.10 12.30
N VAL A 6 3.12 -13.43 13.19
CA VAL A 6 3.44 -12.09 13.67
C VAL A 6 3.41 -12.14 15.18
N GLU A 7 4.53 -11.76 15.80
CA GLU A 7 4.61 -11.57 17.25
C GLU A 7 3.96 -10.22 17.60
N LEU A 8 3.07 -10.25 18.60
CA LEU A 8 2.38 -9.06 19.12
C LEU A 8 2.62 -9.00 20.62
N THR A 9 2.77 -7.79 21.16
CA THR A 9 2.70 -7.62 22.62
C THR A 9 1.28 -7.89 23.12
N GLU A 10 1.13 -8.07 24.43
CA GLU A 10 -0.18 -8.30 25.03
C GLU A 10 -1.10 -7.09 24.84
N GLU A 11 -0.56 -5.88 24.91
CA GLU A 11 -1.30 -4.63 24.67
C GLU A 11 -1.77 -4.51 23.22
N GLU A 12 -0.90 -4.85 22.26
CA GLU A 12 -1.24 -4.85 20.83
C GLU A 12 -2.34 -5.88 20.52
N LEU A 13 -2.23 -7.08 21.11
CA LEU A 13 -3.24 -8.11 20.97
C LEU A 13 -4.57 -7.71 21.62
N ALA A 14 -4.54 -7.05 22.77
CA ALA A 14 -5.72 -6.53 23.45
C ALA A 14 -6.43 -5.46 22.59
N GLY A 15 -5.67 -4.52 22.02
CA GLY A 15 -6.20 -3.53 21.10
C GLY A 15 -6.85 -4.17 19.86
N LEU A 16 -6.19 -5.18 19.29
CA LEU A 16 -6.72 -5.92 18.14
C LEU A 16 -8.02 -6.67 18.47
N ARG A 17 -8.12 -7.25 19.66
CA ARG A 17 -9.34 -7.94 20.14
C ARG A 17 -10.50 -6.97 20.33
N ALA A 18 -10.25 -5.83 20.97
CA ALA A 18 -11.28 -4.81 21.18
C ALA A 18 -11.84 -4.27 19.85
N GLU A 19 -10.97 -4.02 18.87
CA GLU A 19 -11.40 -3.54 17.56
C GLU A 19 -12.13 -4.63 16.76
N ALA A 20 -11.74 -5.89 16.92
CA ALA A 20 -12.42 -7.04 16.32
C ALA A 20 -13.84 -7.20 16.87
N GLU A 21 -14.01 -7.07 18.19
CA GLU A 21 -15.30 -7.10 18.87
C GLU A 21 -16.20 -5.96 18.38
N LYS A 22 -15.68 -4.72 18.37
CA LYS A 22 -16.40 -3.54 17.86
C LYS A 22 -16.85 -3.69 16.41
N SER A 23 -16.05 -4.37 15.59
CA SER A 23 -16.33 -4.59 14.17
C SER A 23 -17.17 -5.85 13.90
N GLY A 24 -17.45 -6.68 14.92
CA GLY A 24 -18.13 -7.97 14.77
C GLY A 24 -17.34 -8.98 13.94
N LEU A 25 -16.01 -8.89 13.92
CA LEU A 25 -15.12 -9.76 13.16
C LEU A 25 -14.30 -10.67 14.08
N SER A 26 -13.81 -11.78 13.54
CA SER A 26 -12.75 -12.52 14.21
C SER A 26 -11.44 -11.72 14.15
N VAL A 27 -10.61 -11.88 15.18
CA VAL A 27 -9.27 -11.26 15.28
C VAL A 27 -8.45 -11.57 14.02
N GLU A 28 -8.49 -12.82 13.54
CA GLU A 28 -7.78 -13.25 12.33
C GLU A 28 -8.27 -12.52 11.07
N ARG A 29 -9.59 -12.33 10.92
CA ARG A 29 -10.15 -11.60 9.78
C ARG A 29 -9.77 -10.13 9.81
N LEU A 30 -9.81 -9.51 10.99
CA LEU A 30 -9.40 -8.13 11.16
C LEU A 30 -7.90 -7.97 10.84
N ALA A 31 -7.04 -8.82 11.41
CA ALA A 31 -5.60 -8.82 11.16
C ALA A 31 -5.28 -8.99 9.67
N TYR A 32 -5.94 -9.94 9.01
CA TYR A 32 -5.80 -10.14 7.57
C TYR A 32 -6.18 -8.89 6.76
N GLY A 33 -7.29 -8.22 7.14
CA GLY A 33 -7.73 -6.98 6.52
C GLY A 33 -6.69 -5.87 6.65
N ILE A 34 -6.13 -5.68 7.84
CA ILE A 34 -5.09 -4.69 8.13
C ILE A 34 -3.84 -4.95 7.29
N VAL A 35 -3.33 -6.19 7.30
CA VAL A 35 -2.13 -6.58 6.53
C VAL A 35 -2.36 -6.39 5.03
N ARG A 36 -3.50 -6.85 4.52
CA ARG A 36 -3.87 -6.70 3.09
C ARG A 36 -3.95 -5.23 2.69
N GLY A 37 -4.59 -4.39 3.50
CA GLY A 37 -4.69 -2.95 3.27
C GLY A 37 -3.31 -2.28 3.24
N GLY A 38 -2.45 -2.61 4.19
CA GLY A 38 -1.07 -2.11 4.24
C GLY A 38 -0.23 -2.51 3.03
N VAL A 39 -0.34 -3.77 2.58
CA VAL A 39 0.33 -4.25 1.36
C VAL A 39 -0.19 -3.53 0.11
N ALA A 40 -1.51 -3.39 -0.03
CA ALA A 40 -2.12 -2.70 -1.15
C ALA A 40 -1.67 -1.23 -1.23
N ARG A 41 -1.68 -0.52 -0.09
CA ARG A 41 -1.20 0.86 0.01
C ARG A 41 0.27 0.99 -0.38
N ARG A 42 1.15 0.11 0.11
CA ARG A 42 2.58 0.11 -0.26
C ARG A 42 2.79 -0.17 -1.75
N ARG A 43 2.01 -1.09 -2.35
CA ARG A 43 2.05 -1.33 -3.79
C ARG A 43 1.61 -0.10 -4.59
N GLN A 44 0.57 0.59 -4.14
CA GLN A 44 0.11 1.82 -4.79
C GLN A 44 1.17 2.92 -4.71
N GLN A 45 1.78 3.12 -3.55
CA GLN A 45 2.85 4.12 -3.38
C GLN A 45 4.05 3.85 -4.29
N ARG A 46 4.46 2.59 -4.43
CA ARG A 46 5.53 2.20 -5.36
C ARG A 46 5.18 2.53 -6.81
N ARG A 47 3.97 2.17 -7.27
CA ARG A 47 3.51 2.51 -8.62
C ARG A 47 3.47 4.01 -8.87
N THR A 48 2.98 4.79 -7.91
CA THR A 48 2.97 6.25 -8.02
C THR A 48 4.39 6.81 -8.10
N ALA A 49 5.31 6.32 -7.27
CA ALA A 49 6.71 6.72 -7.32
C ALA A 49 7.39 6.35 -8.64
N GLU A 50 7.10 5.16 -9.19
CA GLU A 50 7.58 4.72 -10.52
C GLU A 50 7.06 5.61 -11.65
N CYS A 51 5.76 5.97 -11.61
CA CYS A 51 5.19 6.91 -12.58
C CYS A 51 5.85 8.29 -12.47
N GLN A 52 6.05 8.80 -11.25
CA GLN A 52 6.74 10.08 -11.04
C GLN A 52 8.19 10.05 -11.50
N ALA A 53 8.91 8.95 -11.27
CA ALA A 53 10.28 8.78 -11.76
C ALA A 53 10.34 8.80 -13.30
N ARG A 54 9.40 8.11 -13.98
CA ARG A 54 9.31 8.15 -15.44
C ARG A 54 8.88 9.51 -15.99
N SER A 55 7.99 10.21 -15.30
CA SER A 55 7.54 11.55 -15.73
C SER A 55 8.58 12.63 -15.45
N GLY A 56 9.36 12.51 -14.37
CA GLY A 56 10.48 13.40 -14.04
C GLY A 56 11.69 13.26 -14.99
N ASP A 57 11.81 12.13 -15.67
CA ASP A 57 12.83 11.88 -16.71
C ASP A 57 12.42 12.43 -18.09
N THR A 58 11.22 13.03 -18.18
CA THR A 58 10.85 13.86 -19.34
C THR A 58 11.51 15.24 -19.18
N GLY A 59 12.81 15.28 -19.47
CA GLY A 59 13.55 16.52 -19.67
C GLY A 59 12.97 17.34 -20.84
N PRO A 60 13.40 18.61 -21.02
CA PRO A 60 12.72 19.63 -21.83
C PRO A 60 12.82 19.45 -23.37
N PHE A 61 13.20 18.26 -23.86
CA PHE A 61 13.44 18.02 -25.28
C PHE A 61 12.50 16.94 -25.80
N GLY A 62 11.40 17.35 -26.42
CA GLY A 62 10.40 16.39 -26.91
C GLY A 62 9.37 16.91 -27.90
N THR A 63 9.56 18.04 -28.57
CA THR A 63 8.78 18.41 -29.76
C THR A 63 9.63 19.22 -30.72
N GLY A 64 10.35 18.53 -31.60
CA GLY A 64 10.78 19.11 -32.88
C GLY A 64 9.55 19.35 -33.74
N HIS A 65 8.87 20.48 -33.52
CA HIS A 65 7.88 21.00 -34.45
C HIS A 65 8.65 21.62 -35.61
N VAL A 66 8.65 20.90 -36.74
CA VAL A 66 9.21 21.34 -38.02
C VAL A 66 8.49 22.63 -38.44
N ALA A 67 9.24 23.71 -38.62
CA ALA A 67 8.74 24.93 -39.25
C ALA A 67 8.43 24.67 -40.74
N PRO A 68 7.25 25.04 -41.25
CA PRO A 68 7.00 25.02 -42.69
C PRO A 68 7.63 26.27 -43.32
N GLU A 69 8.29 26.07 -44.47
CA GLU A 69 8.76 27.13 -45.38
C GLU A 69 7.61 27.84 -46.11
#